data_AF-A0A2E2R770-F1
#
_entry.id   AF-A0A2E2R770-F1
#
_cell.length_a   1.000
_cell.length_b   1.000
_cell.length_c   1.000
_cell.angle_alpha   90.00
_cell.angle_beta   90.00
_cell.angle_gamma   90.00
#
_symmetry.space_group_name_H-M   'P 1'
#
loop_
_entity.id
_entity.type
_entity.pdbx_description
1 polymer ?
#
loop_
_entity_poly.entity_id
_entity_poly.type
_entity_poly.pdbx_seq_one_letter_code
_entity_poly.pdbx_strand_id
1 'polypeptide(L)'
;MRKGKTFIQSTLAVTCAALFVAACGGGGGDNSAATGTLRTAMTDAPSCGYDNVFVTVDRIRVNNSATAGPDGEGWSEIVLDQPRQIDLLDLQNGVIEELGEVTLPVGRVQQVRFVLVDNATVDPADIDFDPDADPTRAPNHVVFSAGGFEDLKTPSGQQSGVKINVGIDVAEGQVADLLIDFDACKSVVEAGGSGNYLLKPVLTAIPRLSSGVRGSVADALVSQGVSISLQQDGEVVRATAPVESTDLADNGEFILSQVPPGTYDLVFTAPGFITKVVTDVIVPEGQLVNLDFDATTPVDENEILLEPATVEGDAVGTVTNTDEMKPATFVEINQTLSLGATVLINSAQLSFETFDTSGTLTGMGDTAGYAFTLTVDAPEVAPYTATGVFNFAIDTAAEGQYTVMAIAEPVDLTPVVQTASANFDPGFVGTVDSPREVLTNDFDFSSSPAP
;
A
#
# COMPACT_ATOMS: atom_id res chain seq x y z
N MET A 1 26.68 -50.99 -16.21
CA MET A 1 26.12 -52.34 -16.48
C MET A 1 24.89 -52.54 -15.61
N ARG A 2 23.78 -52.93 -16.25
CA ARG A 2 22.46 -53.17 -15.67
C ARG A 2 22.50 -54.20 -14.54
N LYS A 3 21.74 -53.94 -13.47
CA LYS A 3 20.94 -54.96 -12.76
C LYS A 3 19.68 -54.29 -12.23
N GLY A 4 18.59 -54.46 -12.98
CA GLY A 4 17.23 -54.21 -12.47
C GLY A 4 16.71 -55.40 -11.67
N LYS A 5 15.52 -55.21 -11.08
CA LYS A 5 14.49 -56.16 -10.61
C LYS A 5 13.73 -55.49 -9.45
N THR A 6 12.42 -55.52 -9.26
CA THR A 6 11.24 -55.95 -10.01
C THR A 6 10.05 -55.40 -9.21
N PHE A 7 8.97 -55.01 -9.89
CA PHE A 7 7.67 -54.71 -9.30
C PHE A 7 7.10 -55.93 -8.54
N ILE A 8 6.49 -55.68 -7.38
CA ILE A 8 5.46 -56.57 -6.80
C ILE A 8 4.24 -55.70 -6.54
N GLN A 9 3.24 -55.87 -7.41
CA GLN A 9 1.87 -55.48 -7.14
C GLN A 9 1.31 -56.45 -6.09
N SER A 10 0.85 -55.92 -4.96
CA SER A 10 0.05 -56.67 -3.99
C SER A 10 -1.31 -56.02 -3.92
N THR A 11 -2.24 -56.61 -4.66
CA THR A 11 -3.69 -56.41 -4.54
C THR A 11 -4.12 -56.90 -3.15
N LEU A 12 -4.54 -56.00 -2.28
CA LEU A 12 -5.28 -56.37 -1.07
C LEU A 12 -6.66 -55.71 -1.12
N ALA A 13 -7.64 -56.53 -1.46
CA ALA A 13 -9.05 -56.21 -1.30
C ALA A 13 -9.38 -56.14 0.20
N VAL A 14 -9.85 -54.98 0.66
CA VAL A 14 -10.51 -54.82 1.96
C VAL A 14 -11.95 -54.38 1.69
N THR A 15 -12.86 -55.31 1.97
CA THR A 15 -14.30 -55.13 1.98
C THR A 15 -14.75 -54.96 3.44
N CYS A 16 -15.80 -54.16 3.68
CA CYS A 16 -16.52 -53.88 4.94
C CYS A 16 -15.88 -52.77 5.81
N ALA A 17 -16.60 -51.76 6.32
CA ALA A 17 -18.03 -51.52 6.44
C ALA A 17 -18.30 -50.00 6.53
N ALA A 18 -19.36 -49.53 5.88
CA ALA A 18 -19.90 -48.18 6.07
C ALA A 18 -20.58 -48.11 7.45
N LEU A 19 -19.92 -47.46 8.41
CA LEU A 19 -20.52 -47.03 9.68
C LEU A 19 -21.25 -45.70 9.43
N PHE A 20 -22.53 -45.80 9.08
CA PHE A 20 -23.48 -44.70 9.25
C PHE A 20 -23.74 -44.54 10.74
N VAL A 21 -23.03 -43.62 11.39
CA VAL A 21 -23.47 -43.11 12.70
C VAL A 21 -24.49 -42.02 12.42
N ALA A 22 -25.75 -42.44 12.27
CA ALA A 22 -26.89 -41.57 12.50
C ALA A 22 -27.04 -41.42 14.03
N ALA A 23 -26.33 -40.44 14.60
CA ALA A 23 -26.59 -39.96 15.96
C ALA A 23 -27.59 -38.80 15.87
N CYS A 24 -28.88 -39.14 15.84
CA CYS A 24 -29.94 -38.22 16.24
C CYS A 24 -30.37 -38.59 17.65
N GLY A 25 -30.11 -37.68 18.59
CA GLY A 25 -30.57 -37.67 19.97
C GLY A 25 -29.86 -36.51 20.65
N GLY A 26 -30.49 -35.47 21.17
CA GLY A 26 -31.89 -35.25 21.51
C GLY A 26 -31.87 -34.38 22.77
N GLY A 27 -32.30 -33.12 22.65
CA GLY A 27 -32.81 -32.30 23.75
C GLY A 27 -31.84 -31.87 24.85
N GLY A 28 -31.18 -30.73 24.63
CA GLY A 28 -30.62 -29.87 25.67
C GLY A 28 -30.52 -28.48 25.08
N GLY A 29 -31.52 -27.63 25.35
CA GLY A 29 -31.59 -26.27 24.82
C GLY A 29 -30.56 -25.38 25.51
N ASP A 30 -29.36 -25.34 24.96
CA ASP A 30 -28.44 -24.24 25.16
C ASP A 30 -28.67 -23.26 24.01
N ASN A 31 -29.31 -22.13 24.30
CA ASN A 31 -29.43 -20.98 23.39
C ASN A 31 -28.08 -20.29 23.20
N SER A 32 -27.02 -21.04 22.90
CA SER A 32 -25.76 -20.46 22.48
C SER A 32 -25.98 -19.92 21.06
N ALA A 33 -25.84 -18.61 20.90
CA ALA A 33 -25.90 -17.98 19.59
C ALA A 33 -24.90 -18.69 18.67
N ALA A 34 -25.29 -18.97 17.43
CA ALA A 34 -24.36 -19.49 16.43
C ALA A 34 -23.17 -18.54 16.30
N THR A 35 -21.96 -19.10 16.24
CA THR A 35 -20.71 -18.32 16.15
C THR A 35 -19.90 -18.70 14.93
N GLY A 36 -19.08 -17.77 14.48
CA GLY A 36 -17.96 -18.01 13.56
C GLY A 36 -16.70 -17.33 14.10
N THR A 37 -15.63 -17.38 13.32
CA THR A 37 -14.33 -16.80 13.70
C THR A 37 -13.97 -15.70 12.72
N LEU A 38 -13.49 -14.57 13.22
CA LEU A 38 -12.79 -13.56 12.43
C LEU A 38 -11.30 -13.69 12.72
N ARG A 39 -10.50 -13.89 11.68
CA ARG A 39 -9.04 -13.87 11.75
C ARG A 39 -8.52 -12.60 11.08
N THR A 40 -7.56 -11.95 11.71
CA THR A 40 -6.97 -10.71 11.21
C THR A 40 -5.48 -10.86 10.97
N ALA A 41 -5.02 -10.27 9.88
CA ALA A 41 -3.61 -10.19 9.56
C ALA A 41 -3.28 -8.84 8.93
N MET A 42 -1.99 -8.53 8.83
CA MET A 42 -1.45 -7.32 8.21
C MET A 42 -0.52 -7.67 7.06
N THR A 43 -0.48 -6.80 6.06
CA THR A 43 0.55 -6.72 5.01
C THR A 43 0.84 -5.23 4.75
N ASP A 44 1.90 -4.91 4.00
CA ASP A 44 2.29 -3.52 3.71
C ASP A 44 2.52 -3.27 2.21
N ALA A 45 2.47 -2.00 1.84
CA ALA A 45 2.92 -1.46 0.57
C ALA A 45 4.45 -1.14 0.61
N PRO A 46 5.10 -0.69 -0.48
CA PRO A 46 6.51 -0.37 -0.45
C PRO A 46 6.81 0.90 0.34
N SER A 47 8.04 0.98 0.86
CA SER A 47 8.58 2.19 1.47
C SER A 47 8.82 3.30 0.43
N CYS A 48 8.79 4.55 0.89
CA CYS A 48 9.17 5.72 0.10
C CYS A 48 10.51 6.29 0.57
N GLY A 49 11.56 5.45 0.58
CA GLY A 49 12.92 5.86 0.95
C GLY A 49 13.25 5.72 2.44
N TYR A 50 12.55 4.81 3.13
CA TYR A 50 12.85 4.38 4.49
C TYR A 50 13.48 2.99 4.49
N ASP A 51 14.40 2.75 5.43
CA ASP A 51 14.98 1.43 5.66
C ASP A 51 14.09 0.58 6.57
N ASN A 52 13.40 1.22 7.51
CA ASN A 52 12.44 0.56 8.42
C ASN A 52 11.32 1.54 8.79
N VAL A 53 10.10 1.02 8.94
CA VAL A 53 8.98 1.77 9.51
C VAL A 53 8.33 0.90 10.57
N PHE A 54 8.70 1.14 11.82
CA PHE A 54 8.17 0.38 12.95
C PHE A 54 6.86 1.00 13.44
N VAL A 55 5.82 0.17 13.53
CA VAL A 55 4.56 0.50 14.18
C VAL A 55 4.23 -0.54 15.25
N THR A 56 3.65 -0.09 16.37
CA THR A 56 3.30 -0.98 17.47
C THR A 56 1.79 -1.10 17.61
N VAL A 57 1.29 -2.30 17.34
CA VAL A 57 -0.13 -2.66 17.38
C VAL A 57 -0.51 -3.04 18.81
N ASP A 58 -1.48 -2.32 19.39
CA ASP A 58 -2.02 -2.62 20.73
C ASP A 58 -3.14 -3.67 20.64
N ARG A 59 -4.16 -3.37 19.83
CA ARG A 59 -5.31 -4.28 19.64
C ARG A 59 -6.11 -3.96 18.39
N ILE A 60 -6.94 -4.92 17.98
CA ILE A 60 -7.94 -4.73 16.93
C ILE A 60 -9.32 -4.85 17.54
N ARG A 61 -10.19 -3.88 17.25
CA ARG A 61 -11.57 -3.87 17.74
C ARG A 61 -12.53 -3.94 16.57
N VAL A 62 -13.57 -4.75 16.67
CA VAL A 62 -14.56 -4.93 15.61
C VAL A 62 -15.97 -4.67 16.11
N ASN A 63 -16.82 -4.13 15.22
CA ASN A 63 -18.20 -3.81 15.52
C ASN A 63 -19.10 -4.11 14.31
N ASN A 64 -20.33 -4.53 14.59
CA ASN A 64 -21.33 -4.81 13.57
C ASN A 64 -22.06 -3.54 13.09
N SER A 65 -21.73 -2.37 13.63
CA SER A 65 -22.24 -1.07 13.19
C SER A 65 -21.15 -0.25 12.52
N ALA A 66 -21.42 0.26 11.31
CA ALA A 66 -20.52 1.15 10.56
C ALA A 66 -20.35 2.54 11.21
N THR A 67 -21.18 2.89 12.20
CA THR A 67 -21.20 4.21 12.84
C THR A 67 -20.89 4.14 14.34
N ALA A 68 -20.25 3.07 14.80
CA ALA A 68 -19.90 2.91 16.20
C ALA A 68 -18.83 3.93 16.63
N GLY A 69 -19.15 4.69 17.69
CA GLY A 69 -18.18 5.53 18.39
C GLY A 69 -17.13 4.68 19.11
N PRO A 70 -15.94 5.25 19.40
CA PRO A 70 -14.84 4.50 20.02
C PRO A 70 -15.20 3.94 21.42
N ASP A 71 -16.01 4.67 22.19
CA ASP A 71 -16.52 4.24 23.50
C ASP A 71 -17.94 3.66 23.45
N GLY A 72 -18.41 3.32 22.24
CA GLY A 72 -19.74 2.75 22.02
C GLY A 72 -19.86 1.31 22.54
N GLU A 73 -21.08 0.77 22.50
CA GLU A 73 -21.32 -0.64 22.82
C GLU A 73 -21.06 -1.56 21.61
N GLY A 74 -20.96 -2.87 21.85
CA GLY A 74 -20.89 -3.90 20.80
C GLY A 74 -19.50 -4.13 20.21
N TRP A 75 -18.45 -3.57 20.81
CA TRP A 75 -17.07 -3.90 20.44
C TRP A 75 -16.70 -5.31 20.90
N SER A 76 -16.13 -6.08 19.99
CA SER A 76 -15.35 -7.28 20.30
C SER A 76 -13.89 -7.01 19.97
N GLU A 77 -12.96 -7.60 20.73
CA GLU A 77 -11.53 -7.30 20.59
C GLU A 77 -10.76 -8.57 20.25
N ILE A 78 -9.79 -8.41 19.36
CA ILE A 78 -8.71 -9.37 19.15
C ILE A 78 -7.59 -8.89 20.06
N VAL A 79 -7.37 -9.66 21.12
CA VAL A 79 -6.41 -9.32 22.16
C VAL A 79 -5.09 -9.99 21.80
N LEU A 80 -4.08 -9.17 21.49
CA LEU A 80 -2.70 -9.61 21.42
C LEU A 80 -2.21 -9.91 22.85
N ASP A 81 -1.37 -10.91 23.03
CA ASP A 81 -0.81 -11.23 24.36
C ASP A 81 0.00 -10.05 24.93
N GLN A 82 0.65 -9.29 24.04
CA GLN A 82 1.33 -8.02 24.30
C GLN A 82 1.19 -7.14 23.05
N PRO A 83 1.23 -5.80 23.17
CA PRO A 83 1.38 -4.94 22.02
C PRO A 83 2.59 -5.37 21.19
N ARG A 84 2.41 -5.58 19.89
CA ARG A 84 3.44 -6.11 19.00
C ARG A 84 3.97 -5.00 18.11
N GLN A 85 5.28 -4.77 18.16
CA GLN A 85 5.97 -3.93 17.19
C GLN A 85 6.26 -4.75 15.93
N ILE A 86 6.03 -4.14 14.78
CA ILE A 86 6.18 -4.75 13.47
C ILE A 86 6.92 -3.75 12.60
N ASP A 87 7.98 -4.18 11.91
CA ASP A 87 8.46 -3.44 10.76
C ASP A 87 7.52 -3.66 9.57
N LEU A 88 6.92 -2.57 9.09
CA LEU A 88 6.02 -2.64 7.94
C LEU A 88 6.75 -3.11 6.68
N LEU A 89 8.03 -2.76 6.53
CA LEU A 89 8.77 -3.04 5.30
C LEU A 89 9.11 -4.52 5.12
N ASP A 90 9.07 -5.31 6.21
CA ASP A 90 9.18 -6.76 6.18
C ASP A 90 7.91 -7.45 5.64
N LEU A 91 6.79 -6.74 5.57
CA LEU A 91 5.50 -7.29 5.12
C LEU A 91 5.27 -7.19 3.61
N GLN A 92 6.27 -6.76 2.86
CA GLN A 92 6.25 -6.66 1.41
C GLN A 92 6.33 -8.04 0.74
N ASN A 93 6.23 -8.09 -0.59
CA ASN A 93 6.41 -9.32 -1.37
C ASN A 93 5.47 -10.48 -0.95
N GLY A 94 4.27 -10.14 -0.47
CA GLY A 94 3.23 -11.10 -0.08
C GLY A 94 3.43 -11.75 1.29
N VAL A 95 4.35 -11.22 2.10
CA VAL A 95 4.45 -11.57 3.52
C VAL A 95 3.20 -11.05 4.26
N ILE A 96 2.70 -11.87 5.19
CA ILE A 96 1.51 -11.58 5.98
C ILE A 96 1.82 -11.86 7.44
N GLU A 97 1.56 -10.87 8.30
CA GLU A 97 1.72 -10.98 9.75
C GLU A 97 0.37 -11.23 10.42
N GLU A 98 0.24 -12.35 11.14
CA GLU A 98 -1.02 -12.74 11.77
C GLU A 98 -1.20 -12.01 13.11
N LEU A 99 -2.30 -11.23 13.22
CA LEU A 99 -2.63 -10.42 14.39
C LEU A 99 -3.63 -11.09 15.33
N GLY A 100 -3.99 -12.34 15.06
CA GLY A 100 -4.84 -13.16 15.90
C GLY A 100 -6.26 -13.34 15.38
N GLU A 101 -7.11 -13.92 16.23
CA GLU A 101 -8.48 -14.27 15.88
C GLU A 101 -9.44 -14.06 17.06
N VAL A 102 -10.72 -13.87 16.74
CA VAL A 102 -11.79 -13.74 17.73
C VAL A 102 -13.03 -14.50 17.29
N THR A 103 -13.67 -15.20 18.23
CA THR A 103 -14.98 -15.83 17.99
C THR A 103 -16.09 -14.78 18.13
N LEU A 104 -16.92 -14.64 17.10
CA LEU A 104 -18.00 -13.66 17.04
C LEU A 104 -19.35 -14.36 16.81
N PRO A 105 -20.47 -13.77 17.26
CA PRO A 105 -21.79 -14.18 16.80
C PRO A 105 -21.87 -14.09 15.28
N VAL A 106 -22.62 -15.01 14.66
CA VAL A 106 -22.90 -14.96 13.22
C VAL A 106 -23.52 -13.62 12.86
N GLY A 107 -23.01 -12.99 11.81
CA GLY A 107 -23.44 -11.66 11.40
C GLY A 107 -22.41 -10.97 10.52
N ARG A 108 -22.66 -9.68 10.26
CA ARG A 108 -21.81 -8.85 9.43
C ARG A 108 -21.03 -7.84 10.26
N VAL A 109 -19.71 -7.91 10.19
CA VAL A 109 -18.81 -6.90 10.73
C VAL A 109 -18.82 -5.72 9.77
N GLN A 110 -19.02 -4.52 10.31
CA GLN A 110 -19.15 -3.29 9.51
C GLN A 110 -18.07 -2.25 9.83
N GLN A 111 -17.38 -2.39 10.95
CA GLN A 111 -16.34 -1.46 11.36
C GLN A 111 -15.23 -2.19 12.09
N VAL A 112 -14.00 -1.81 11.77
CA VAL A 112 -12.77 -2.22 12.45
C VAL A 112 -12.10 -0.96 12.99
N ARG A 113 -11.46 -1.07 14.15
CA ARG A 113 -10.56 -0.06 14.70
C ARG A 113 -9.21 -0.69 14.94
N PHE A 114 -8.22 -0.17 14.25
CA PHE A 114 -6.83 -0.56 14.39
C PHE A 114 -6.16 0.35 15.42
N VAL A 115 -5.85 -0.18 16.61
CA VAL A 115 -5.32 0.62 17.72
C VAL A 115 -3.81 0.47 17.76
N LEU A 116 -3.12 1.59 17.59
CA LEU A 116 -1.67 1.69 17.76
C LEU A 116 -1.34 2.18 19.16
N VAL A 117 -0.19 1.76 19.65
CA VAL A 117 0.39 2.25 20.89
C VAL A 117 0.77 3.73 20.73
N ASP A 118 0.53 4.53 21.77
CA ASP A 118 1.04 5.89 21.86
C ASP A 118 2.41 5.88 22.55
N ASN A 119 3.44 6.34 21.82
CA ASN A 119 4.83 6.49 22.29
C ASN A 119 4.94 7.22 23.63
N ALA A 120 4.00 8.12 23.95
CA ALA A 120 4.04 8.91 25.19
C ALA A 120 3.54 8.16 26.43
N THR A 121 2.85 7.02 26.28
CA THR A 121 2.07 6.40 27.37
C THR A 121 2.44 4.95 27.69
N VAL A 122 3.14 4.28 26.80
CA VAL A 122 3.48 2.86 26.93
C VAL A 122 4.75 2.65 27.75
N ASP A 123 4.78 1.56 28.52
CA ASP A 123 6.01 1.03 29.09
C ASP A 123 6.66 0.09 28.05
N PRO A 124 7.90 0.38 27.58
CA PRO A 124 8.60 -0.52 26.68
C PRO A 124 8.70 -1.97 27.19
N ALA A 125 8.68 -2.21 28.51
CA ALA A 125 8.72 -3.56 29.06
C ALA A 125 7.49 -4.43 28.69
N ASP A 126 6.39 -3.79 28.27
CA ASP A 126 5.15 -4.48 27.92
C ASP A 126 5.06 -4.81 26.42
N ILE A 127 6.03 -4.41 25.60
CA ILE A 127 6.00 -4.54 24.13
C ILE A 127 6.77 -5.79 23.69
N ASP A 128 6.17 -6.54 22.77
CA ASP A 128 6.83 -7.56 21.96
C ASP A 128 7.53 -6.87 20.78
N PHE A 129 8.83 -6.59 20.93
CA PHE A 129 9.62 -5.87 19.94
C PHE A 129 9.92 -6.74 18.72
N ASP A 130 9.88 -6.11 17.56
CA ASP A 130 10.39 -6.68 16.32
C ASP A 130 11.87 -7.08 16.50
N PRO A 131 12.34 -8.24 15.98
CA PRO A 131 13.72 -8.67 16.14
C PRO A 131 14.77 -7.69 15.61
N ASP A 132 14.42 -6.87 14.61
CA ASP A 132 15.32 -5.89 13.99
C ASP A 132 15.22 -4.49 14.64
N ALA A 133 14.29 -4.32 15.58
CA ALA A 133 14.14 -3.07 16.31
C ALA A 133 15.20 -2.87 17.42
N ASP A 134 15.56 -1.60 17.63
CA ASP A 134 16.31 -1.17 18.81
C ASP A 134 15.32 -0.84 19.94
N PRO A 135 15.24 -1.64 21.03
CA PRO A 135 14.25 -1.47 22.09
C PRO A 135 14.49 -0.22 22.95
N THR A 136 15.56 0.54 22.68
CA THR A 136 15.80 1.84 23.33
C THR A 136 15.13 3.01 22.61
N ARG A 137 14.57 2.77 21.40
CA ARG A 137 13.86 3.77 20.60
C ARG A 137 12.36 3.78 20.92
N ALA A 138 11.68 4.81 20.43
CA ALA A 138 10.24 4.88 20.57
C ALA A 138 9.55 3.71 19.82
N PRO A 139 8.46 3.15 20.37
CA PRO A 139 7.78 1.99 19.76
C PRO A 139 7.25 2.23 18.34
N ASN A 140 6.87 3.46 18.00
CA ASN A 140 6.60 3.86 16.62
C ASN A 140 7.70 4.81 16.16
N HIS A 141 8.51 4.41 15.18
CA HIS A 141 9.62 5.22 14.67
C HIS A 141 9.94 4.83 13.22
N VAL A 142 10.63 5.73 12.51
CA VAL A 142 11.13 5.50 11.15
C VAL A 142 12.65 5.55 11.13
N VAL A 143 13.28 4.71 10.29
CA VAL A 143 14.72 4.70 10.03
C VAL A 143 14.96 5.09 8.58
N PHE A 144 15.89 6.03 8.36
CA PHE A 144 16.16 6.56 7.01
C PHE A 144 17.34 5.85 6.36
N SER A 145 17.29 5.70 5.04
CA SER A 145 18.38 5.10 4.24
C SER A 145 19.70 5.85 4.28
N ALA A 146 19.68 7.14 4.61
CA ALA A 146 20.89 7.93 4.86
C ALA A 146 21.50 7.69 6.26
N GLY A 147 20.86 6.87 7.08
CA GLY A 147 21.11 6.69 8.50
C GLY A 147 20.38 7.72 9.37
N GLY A 148 20.18 7.35 10.64
CA GLY A 148 19.38 8.13 11.59
C GLY A 148 17.95 7.58 11.73
N PHE A 149 17.21 8.14 12.67
CA PHE A 149 15.82 7.76 12.94
C PHE A 149 15.06 8.95 13.52
N GLU A 150 13.75 8.93 13.38
CA GLU A 150 12.84 9.90 14.01
C GLU A 150 11.67 9.17 14.66
N ASP A 151 11.28 9.65 15.84
CA ASP A 151 10.12 9.14 16.56
C ASP A 151 8.85 9.58 15.83
N LEU A 152 7.95 8.65 15.55
CA LEU A 152 6.69 8.97 14.92
C LEU A 152 5.67 9.44 15.96
N LYS A 153 5.21 10.68 15.83
CA LYS A 153 4.15 11.21 16.70
C LYS A 153 2.80 10.81 16.17
N THR A 154 2.02 10.15 17.01
CA THR A 154 0.66 9.71 16.71
C THR A 154 -0.34 10.80 17.15
N PRO A 155 -1.04 11.51 16.25
CA PRO A 155 -2.08 12.44 16.64
C PRO A 155 -3.17 11.72 17.45
N SER A 156 -3.73 12.42 18.45
CA SER A 156 -4.64 11.85 19.45
C SER A 156 -5.86 11.10 18.89
N GLY A 157 -6.26 11.35 17.63
CA GLY A 157 -7.32 10.61 16.94
C GLY A 157 -7.08 9.10 16.84
N GLN A 158 -5.82 8.65 16.84
CA GLN A 158 -5.45 7.24 16.73
C GLN A 158 -5.48 6.48 18.06
N GLN A 159 -5.47 7.17 19.20
CA GLN A 159 -5.61 6.50 20.52
C GLN A 159 -6.95 5.75 20.62
N SER A 160 -7.97 6.25 19.91
CA SER A 160 -9.28 5.61 19.81
C SER A 160 -9.35 4.47 18.78
N GLY A 161 -8.26 4.26 18.04
CA GLY A 161 -8.10 3.35 16.92
C GLY A 161 -8.50 3.96 15.57
N VAL A 162 -7.67 3.75 14.56
CA VAL A 162 -7.92 4.12 13.16
C VAL A 162 -9.13 3.35 12.66
N LYS A 163 -10.17 4.07 12.24
CA LYS A 163 -11.43 3.47 11.81
C LYS A 163 -11.32 3.00 10.35
N ILE A 164 -11.66 1.75 10.12
CA ILE A 164 -11.81 1.16 8.79
C ILE A 164 -13.26 0.66 8.67
N ASN A 165 -13.98 1.09 7.64
CA ASN A 165 -15.29 0.52 7.34
C ASN A 165 -15.10 -0.76 6.53
N VAL A 166 -15.76 -1.82 6.94
CA VAL A 166 -15.66 -3.13 6.28
C VAL A 166 -17.06 -3.69 6.03
N GLY A 167 -17.14 -4.80 5.31
CA GLY A 167 -18.41 -5.47 5.07
C GLY A 167 -18.25 -6.97 5.04
N ILE A 168 -17.71 -7.55 6.11
CA ILE A 168 -17.29 -8.96 6.19
C ILE A 168 -18.38 -9.80 6.87
N ASP A 169 -18.78 -10.89 6.24
CA ASP A 169 -19.76 -11.83 6.78
C ASP A 169 -19.06 -12.94 7.56
N VAL A 170 -19.43 -13.09 8.84
CA VAL A 170 -18.99 -14.18 9.72
C VAL A 170 -20.09 -15.24 9.75
N ALA A 171 -19.85 -16.36 9.07
CA ALA A 171 -20.79 -17.48 8.97
C ALA A 171 -20.58 -18.54 10.06
N GLU A 172 -21.63 -19.33 10.34
CA GLU A 172 -21.61 -20.36 11.38
C GLU A 172 -20.49 -21.38 11.14
N GLY A 173 -19.59 -21.52 12.11
CA GLY A 173 -18.47 -22.46 12.07
C GLY A 173 -17.43 -22.17 10.96
N GLN A 174 -17.47 -21.00 10.32
CA GLN A 174 -16.49 -20.59 9.31
C GLN A 174 -15.50 -19.58 9.88
N VAL A 175 -14.34 -19.47 9.22
CA VAL A 175 -13.35 -18.43 9.44
C VAL A 175 -13.51 -17.37 8.34
N ALA A 176 -13.74 -16.12 8.74
CA ALA A 176 -13.66 -14.96 7.86
C ALA A 176 -12.27 -14.33 8.01
N ASP A 177 -11.57 -14.14 6.90
CA ASP A 177 -10.27 -13.48 6.88
C ASP A 177 -10.41 -11.98 6.60
N LEU A 178 -9.80 -11.17 7.46
CA LEU A 178 -9.62 -9.74 7.27
C LEU A 178 -8.13 -9.45 7.18
N LEU A 179 -7.66 -9.10 5.98
CA LEU A 179 -6.30 -8.64 5.78
C LEU A 179 -6.30 -7.11 5.75
N ILE A 180 -5.42 -6.50 6.54
CA ILE A 180 -5.23 -5.05 6.63
C ILE A 180 -3.96 -4.70 5.87
N ASP A 181 -4.12 -3.92 4.81
CA ASP A 181 -3.04 -3.34 4.03
C ASP A 181 -2.67 -2.01 4.68
N PHE A 182 -1.48 -1.93 5.27
CA PHE A 182 -0.90 -0.69 5.77
C PHE A 182 -0.13 -0.06 4.61
N ASP A 183 -0.22 1.25 4.40
CA ASP A 183 0.63 1.94 3.43
C ASP A 183 1.68 2.76 4.18
N ALA A 184 2.86 2.19 4.44
CA ALA A 184 3.92 2.85 5.19
C ALA A 184 4.31 4.20 4.56
N CYS A 185 4.43 4.25 3.23
CA CYS A 185 4.79 5.45 2.48
C CYS A 185 3.81 6.61 2.72
N LYS A 186 2.50 6.34 2.63
CA LYS A 186 1.46 7.35 2.84
C LYS A 186 1.19 7.65 4.31
N SER A 187 1.66 6.80 5.21
CA SER A 187 1.38 6.92 6.65
C SER A 187 2.42 7.71 7.44
N VAL A 188 3.63 7.89 6.90
CA VAL A 188 4.68 8.70 7.53
C VAL A 188 4.70 10.09 6.89
N VAL A 189 4.51 11.13 7.71
CA VAL A 189 4.40 12.51 7.21
C VAL A 189 5.39 13.42 7.91
N GLU A 190 6.22 14.12 7.15
CA GLU A 190 7.03 15.21 7.67
C GLU A 190 6.15 16.44 7.93
N ALA A 191 6.13 16.90 9.18
CA ALA A 191 5.27 17.96 9.68
C ALA A 191 5.84 19.35 9.32
N GLY A 192 5.72 19.74 8.04
CA GLY A 192 6.18 21.02 7.51
C GLY A 192 7.67 21.28 7.79
N GLY A 193 8.09 22.55 7.88
CA GLY A 193 9.50 22.93 8.12
C GLY A 193 10.00 22.70 9.56
N SER A 194 9.28 21.92 10.38
CA SER A 194 9.62 21.69 11.79
C SER A 194 10.55 20.48 12.01
N GLY A 195 10.69 19.61 11.00
CA GLY A 195 11.47 18.38 11.07
C GLY A 195 10.85 17.26 11.92
N ASN A 196 9.60 17.41 12.38
CA ASN A 196 8.90 16.33 13.10
C ASN A 196 8.29 15.34 12.12
N TYR A 197 8.21 14.07 12.52
CA TYR A 197 7.51 13.03 11.76
C TYR A 197 6.24 12.61 12.48
N LEU A 198 5.14 12.55 11.73
CA LEU A 198 3.84 12.10 12.21
C LEU A 198 3.56 10.71 11.66
N LEU A 199 2.93 9.87 12.48
CA LEU A 199 2.24 8.68 12.01
C LEU A 199 0.79 9.06 11.74
N LYS A 200 0.32 8.92 10.51
CA LYS A 200 -1.07 9.13 10.07
C LYS A 200 -1.49 7.91 9.23
N PRO A 201 -1.77 6.75 9.87
CA PRO A 201 -1.97 5.48 9.19
C PRO A 201 -3.03 5.55 8.10
N VAL A 202 -2.64 5.05 6.94
CA VAL A 202 -3.47 4.85 5.77
C VAL A 202 -3.67 3.34 5.67
N LEU A 203 -4.88 2.88 6.00
CA LEU A 203 -5.20 1.46 6.16
C LEU A 203 -6.36 1.08 5.26
N THR A 204 -6.21 -0.02 4.53
CA THR A 204 -7.27 -0.59 3.70
C THR A 204 -7.55 -2.03 4.11
N ALA A 205 -8.84 -2.36 4.27
CA ALA A 205 -9.24 -3.75 4.46
C ALA A 205 -9.41 -4.44 3.11
N ILE A 206 -8.69 -5.54 2.91
CA ILE A 206 -8.64 -6.28 1.64
C ILE A 206 -8.99 -7.76 1.87
N PRO A 207 -9.54 -8.44 0.84
CA PRO A 207 -9.74 -9.88 0.92
C PRO A 207 -8.39 -10.62 0.89
N ARG A 208 -8.33 -11.76 1.56
CA ARG A 208 -7.20 -12.69 1.44
C ARG A 208 -7.36 -13.54 0.17
N LEU A 209 -6.55 -13.29 -0.84
CA LEU A 209 -6.53 -13.95 -2.15
C LEU A 209 -5.18 -14.64 -2.42
N SER A 210 -5.17 -15.60 -3.34
CA SER A 210 -3.94 -16.24 -3.84
C SER A 210 -3.54 -15.76 -5.24
N SER A 211 -4.24 -14.79 -5.79
CA SER A 211 -3.94 -14.16 -7.08
C SER A 211 -2.98 -12.99 -6.93
N GLY A 212 -2.23 -12.72 -7.99
CA GLY A 212 -1.21 -11.68 -8.00
C GLY A 212 -0.37 -11.65 -9.26
N VAL A 213 0.70 -10.87 -9.22
CA VAL A 213 1.73 -10.77 -10.24
C VAL A 213 3.09 -10.93 -9.59
N ARG A 214 4.03 -11.58 -10.27
CA ARG A 214 5.44 -11.63 -9.87
C ARG A 214 6.35 -11.43 -11.08
N GLY A 215 7.56 -10.98 -10.82
CA GLY A 215 8.61 -10.81 -11.83
C GLY A 215 9.91 -10.41 -11.16
N SER A 216 10.81 -9.82 -11.94
CA SER A 216 12.10 -9.32 -11.50
C SER A 216 12.39 -7.95 -12.12
N VAL A 217 13.18 -7.15 -11.40
CA VAL A 217 13.86 -5.96 -11.93
C VAL A 217 15.36 -6.22 -11.95
N ALA A 218 16.10 -5.43 -12.73
CA ALA A 218 17.54 -5.60 -12.81
C ALA A 218 18.23 -5.41 -11.46
N ASP A 219 19.22 -6.24 -11.16
CA ASP A 219 20.00 -6.21 -9.90
C ASP A 219 20.49 -4.81 -9.53
N ALA A 220 20.94 -4.05 -10.53
CA ALA A 220 21.48 -2.70 -10.36
C ALA A 220 20.44 -1.70 -9.82
N LEU A 221 19.15 -2.02 -9.91
CA LEU A 221 18.05 -1.16 -9.47
C LEU A 221 17.60 -1.39 -8.03
N VAL A 222 17.95 -2.53 -7.41
CA VAL A 222 17.46 -2.88 -6.06
C VAL A 222 17.80 -1.81 -5.03
N SER A 223 19.00 -1.23 -5.11
CA SER A 223 19.44 -0.14 -4.23
C SER A 223 19.02 1.26 -4.68
N GLN A 224 18.17 1.38 -5.70
CA GLN A 224 17.73 2.66 -6.27
C GLN A 224 16.33 3.09 -5.79
N GLY A 225 15.75 2.37 -4.82
CA GLY A 225 14.42 2.70 -4.28
C GLY A 225 13.30 2.49 -5.31
N VAL A 226 13.35 1.39 -6.06
CA VAL A 226 12.30 1.05 -7.02
C VAL A 226 11.00 0.75 -6.28
N SER A 227 9.92 1.35 -6.74
CA SER A 227 8.55 0.97 -6.41
C SER A 227 7.91 0.28 -7.61
N ILE A 228 7.30 -0.88 -7.37
CA ILE A 228 6.51 -1.62 -8.36
C ILE A 228 5.06 -1.57 -7.90
N SER A 229 4.15 -1.11 -8.76
CA SER A 229 2.73 -1.03 -8.44
C SER A 229 1.84 -1.60 -9.54
N LEU A 230 0.81 -2.34 -9.15
CA LEU A 230 -0.34 -2.64 -10.00
C LEU A 230 -1.39 -1.59 -9.78
N GLN A 231 -1.82 -0.97 -10.87
CA GLN A 231 -2.74 0.14 -10.85
C GLN A 231 -3.96 -0.13 -11.72
N GLN A 232 -5.08 0.46 -11.34
CA GLN A 232 -6.32 0.45 -12.11
C GLN A 232 -6.89 1.86 -12.11
N ASP A 233 -7.10 2.44 -13.30
CA ASP A 233 -7.69 3.76 -13.46
C ASP A 233 -6.96 4.89 -12.68
N GLY A 234 -5.63 4.77 -12.52
CA GLY A 234 -4.80 5.72 -11.77
C GLY A 234 -4.75 5.48 -10.26
N GLU A 235 -5.39 4.43 -9.74
CA GLU A 235 -5.33 4.05 -8.33
C GLU A 235 -4.41 2.85 -8.14
N VAL A 236 -3.56 2.90 -7.11
CA VAL A 236 -2.71 1.77 -6.72
C VAL A 236 -3.56 0.69 -6.05
N VAL A 237 -3.60 -0.48 -6.68
CA VAL A 237 -4.30 -1.66 -6.15
C VAL A 237 -3.38 -2.47 -5.25
N ARG A 238 -2.12 -2.60 -5.64
CA ARG A 238 -1.03 -3.18 -4.85
C ARG A 238 0.27 -2.53 -5.23
N ALA A 239 1.19 -2.45 -4.28
CA ALA A 239 2.55 -2.07 -4.57
C ALA A 239 3.52 -2.89 -3.73
N THR A 240 4.78 -2.97 -4.16
CA THR A 240 5.88 -3.60 -3.42
C THR A 240 7.22 -3.04 -3.90
N ALA A 241 8.30 -3.33 -3.18
CA ALA A 241 9.67 -3.04 -3.60
C ALA A 241 10.35 -4.35 -4.02
N PRO A 242 11.42 -4.30 -4.84
CA PRO A 242 12.17 -5.49 -5.18
C PRO A 242 12.83 -6.07 -3.92
N VAL A 243 12.95 -7.39 -3.87
CA VAL A 243 13.65 -8.11 -2.80
C VAL A 243 15.14 -7.76 -2.86
N GLU A 244 15.68 -7.27 -1.75
CA GLU A 244 17.12 -7.18 -1.54
C GLU A 244 17.66 -8.51 -1.02
N SER A 245 18.51 -9.16 -1.80
CA SER A 245 19.09 -10.46 -1.43
C SER A 245 20.57 -10.55 -1.75
N THR A 246 21.29 -11.29 -0.91
CA THR A 246 22.67 -11.68 -1.21
C THR A 246 22.76 -12.86 -2.18
N ASP A 247 21.65 -13.57 -2.42
CA ASP A 247 21.52 -14.52 -3.51
C ASP A 247 21.06 -13.79 -4.77
N LEU A 248 21.93 -13.72 -5.77
CA LEU A 248 21.66 -13.05 -7.04
C LEU A 248 20.50 -13.68 -7.82
N ALA A 249 20.09 -14.91 -7.48
CA ALA A 249 18.91 -15.52 -8.10
C ALA A 249 17.59 -14.96 -7.55
N ASP A 250 17.59 -14.46 -6.32
CA ASP A 250 16.40 -13.93 -5.64
C ASP A 250 16.41 -12.39 -5.60
N ASN A 251 17.56 -11.76 -5.84
CA ASN A 251 17.71 -10.31 -5.82
C ASN A 251 16.94 -9.68 -6.99
N GLY A 252 16.18 -8.62 -6.71
CA GLY A 252 15.34 -7.98 -7.72
C GLY A 252 14.00 -8.66 -7.98
N GLU A 253 13.74 -9.85 -7.44
CA GLU A 253 12.42 -10.47 -7.51
C GLU A 253 11.37 -9.59 -6.81
N PHE A 254 10.13 -9.63 -7.29
CA PHE A 254 9.01 -8.98 -6.62
C PHE A 254 7.73 -9.80 -6.71
N ILE A 255 6.85 -9.66 -5.71
CA ILE A 255 5.53 -10.27 -5.67
C ILE A 255 4.47 -9.24 -5.24
N LEU A 256 3.52 -8.99 -6.12
CA LEU A 256 2.29 -8.24 -5.85
C LEU A 256 1.17 -9.24 -5.62
N SER A 257 0.89 -9.56 -4.35
CA SER A 257 -0.10 -10.57 -3.96
C SER A 257 -1.43 -9.94 -3.52
N GLN A 258 -2.44 -10.78 -3.24
CA GLN A 258 -3.77 -10.33 -2.79
C GLN A 258 -4.52 -9.48 -3.84
N VAL A 259 -4.23 -9.68 -5.13
CA VAL A 259 -4.79 -8.87 -6.22
C VAL A 259 -6.11 -9.49 -6.69
N PRO A 260 -7.23 -8.75 -6.70
CA PRO A 260 -8.48 -9.23 -7.30
C PRO A 260 -8.33 -9.61 -8.77
N PRO A 261 -9.21 -10.47 -9.31
CA PRO A 261 -9.20 -10.75 -10.74
C PRO A 261 -9.53 -9.49 -11.54
N GLY A 262 -8.72 -9.16 -12.55
CA GLY A 262 -8.86 -7.91 -13.28
C GLY A 262 -7.80 -7.69 -14.35
N THR A 263 -7.81 -6.48 -14.89
CA THR A 263 -6.81 -5.97 -15.83
C THR A 263 -6.24 -4.69 -15.26
N TYR A 264 -4.91 -4.61 -15.22
CA TYR A 264 -4.15 -3.62 -14.48
C TYR A 264 -2.98 -3.10 -15.30
N ASP A 265 -2.49 -1.91 -14.96
CA ASP A 265 -1.20 -1.41 -15.44
C ASP A 265 -0.14 -1.69 -14.38
N LEU A 266 0.96 -2.32 -14.77
CA LEU A 266 2.12 -2.55 -13.90
C LEU A 266 3.14 -1.44 -14.11
N VAL A 267 3.36 -0.64 -13.07
CA VAL A 267 4.13 0.60 -13.12
C VAL A 267 5.38 0.45 -12.27
N PHE A 268 6.52 0.86 -12.82
CA PHE A 268 7.82 0.88 -12.16
C PHE A 268 8.31 2.32 -12.09
N THR A 269 8.62 2.78 -10.89
CA THR A 269 9.20 4.12 -10.63
C THR A 269 10.41 4.00 -9.72
N ALA A 270 11.35 4.94 -9.87
CA ALA A 270 12.44 5.15 -8.93
C ALA A 270 12.90 6.62 -9.02
N PRO A 271 13.37 7.23 -7.92
CA PRO A 271 13.94 8.59 -7.95
C PRO A 271 15.10 8.69 -8.96
N GLY A 272 15.07 9.66 -9.87
CA GLY A 272 16.11 9.82 -10.89
C GLY A 272 16.02 8.86 -12.08
N PHE A 273 14.94 8.10 -12.23
CA PHE A 273 14.75 7.14 -13.33
C PHE A 273 13.45 7.37 -14.10
N ILE A 274 13.48 7.05 -15.39
CA ILE A 274 12.33 7.10 -16.29
C ILE A 274 11.29 6.06 -15.87
N THR A 275 10.01 6.45 -15.81
CA THR A 275 8.90 5.55 -15.52
C THR A 275 8.75 4.48 -16.60
N LYS A 276 8.54 3.22 -16.19
CA LYS A 276 8.16 2.12 -17.07
C LYS A 276 6.78 1.60 -16.76
N VAL A 277 6.02 1.28 -17.81
CA VAL A 277 4.66 0.77 -17.68
C VAL A 277 4.45 -0.45 -18.57
N VAL A 278 3.98 -1.56 -17.98
CA VAL A 278 3.41 -2.67 -18.72
C VAL A 278 1.89 -2.57 -18.62
N THR A 279 1.21 -2.24 -19.72
CA THR A 279 -0.25 -2.03 -19.72
C THR A 279 -1.02 -3.34 -19.86
N ASP A 280 -2.28 -3.34 -19.43
CA ASP A 280 -3.22 -4.44 -19.65
C ASP A 280 -2.76 -5.82 -19.08
N VAL A 281 -2.03 -5.82 -17.97
CA VAL A 281 -1.68 -7.03 -17.23
C VAL A 281 -2.94 -7.71 -16.70
N ILE A 282 -3.21 -8.93 -17.17
CA ILE A 282 -4.41 -9.68 -16.79
C ILE A 282 -4.08 -10.56 -15.59
N VAL A 283 -4.80 -10.39 -14.49
CA VAL A 283 -4.72 -11.24 -13.29
C VAL A 283 -5.98 -12.12 -13.20
N PRO A 284 -5.86 -13.44 -13.43
CA PRO A 284 -6.97 -14.36 -13.24
C PRO A 284 -7.23 -14.68 -11.77
N GLU A 285 -8.44 -15.17 -11.47
CA GLU A 285 -8.80 -15.60 -10.12
C GLU A 285 -7.91 -16.75 -9.62
N GLY A 286 -7.35 -16.55 -8.42
CA GLY A 286 -6.52 -17.55 -7.74
C GLY A 286 -5.18 -17.86 -8.42
N GLN A 287 -4.77 -17.08 -9.43
CA GLN A 287 -3.53 -17.31 -10.17
C GLN A 287 -2.48 -16.22 -9.89
N LEU A 288 -1.26 -16.65 -9.60
CA LEU A 288 -0.07 -15.80 -9.61
C LEU A 288 0.52 -15.74 -11.02
N VAL A 289 0.44 -14.57 -11.66
CA VAL A 289 0.94 -14.34 -13.02
C VAL A 289 2.44 -14.16 -12.96
N ASN A 290 3.18 -14.95 -13.74
CA ASN A 290 4.63 -14.84 -13.84
C ASN A 290 5.00 -13.98 -15.05
N LEU A 291 5.77 -12.92 -14.83
CA LEU A 291 6.24 -12.02 -15.90
C LEU A 291 7.68 -12.31 -16.34
N ASP A 292 8.44 -13.07 -15.54
CA ASP A 292 9.73 -13.62 -15.96
C ASP A 292 9.46 -14.93 -16.75
N PHE A 293 9.64 -14.86 -18.06
CA PHE A 293 9.41 -15.99 -18.96
C PHE A 293 10.70 -16.75 -19.31
N ASP A 294 11.89 -16.36 -18.82
CA ASP A 294 13.18 -16.93 -19.23
C ASP A 294 14.03 -17.47 -18.08
N ALA A 295 13.68 -18.66 -17.60
CA ALA A 295 14.52 -19.41 -16.66
C ALA A 295 15.78 -20.07 -17.30
N THR A 296 16.14 -19.76 -18.57
CA THR A 296 17.10 -20.60 -19.32
C THR A 296 18.21 -19.89 -20.08
N THR A 297 18.20 -18.57 -20.25
CA THR A 297 19.33 -17.84 -20.84
C THR A 297 20.04 -16.93 -19.84
N PRO A 298 21.35 -16.61 -20.03
CA PRO A 298 22.11 -15.78 -19.09
C PRO A 298 21.70 -14.30 -19.03
N VAL A 299 20.72 -13.88 -19.82
CA VAL A 299 20.17 -12.52 -19.87
C VAL A 299 18.67 -12.72 -19.92
N ASP A 300 17.96 -12.43 -18.83
CA ASP A 300 16.50 -12.47 -18.85
C ASP A 300 16.01 -11.32 -19.74
N GLU A 301 15.51 -11.64 -20.93
CA GLU A 301 14.98 -10.65 -21.89
C GLU A 301 13.74 -9.90 -21.34
N ASN A 302 13.18 -10.34 -20.20
CA ASN A 302 12.09 -9.68 -19.48
C ASN A 302 12.56 -8.97 -18.21
N GLU A 303 13.86 -8.99 -17.89
CA GLU A 303 14.43 -8.26 -16.76
C GLU A 303 14.12 -6.76 -16.95
N ILE A 304 13.36 -6.19 -16.01
CA ILE A 304 12.96 -4.80 -16.10
C ILE A 304 14.14 -3.91 -15.70
N LEU A 305 14.70 -3.20 -16.68
CA LEU A 305 15.70 -2.15 -16.48
C LEU A 305 15.05 -0.76 -16.58
N LEU A 306 15.34 0.15 -15.66
CA LEU A 306 14.97 1.56 -15.74
C LEU A 306 16.17 2.39 -16.21
N GLU A 307 15.94 3.27 -17.18
CA GLU A 307 16.96 4.19 -17.67
C GLU A 307 17.02 5.44 -16.76
N PRO A 308 18.20 5.94 -16.40
CA PRO A 308 18.33 7.19 -15.66
C PRO A 308 17.67 8.36 -16.41
N ALA A 309 16.99 9.23 -15.69
CA ALA A 309 16.44 10.46 -16.23
C ALA A 309 17.58 11.37 -16.73
N THR A 310 17.37 12.01 -17.87
CA THR A 310 18.31 13.02 -18.38
C THR A 310 17.97 14.41 -17.87
N VAL A 311 16.71 14.64 -17.53
CA VAL A 311 16.20 15.90 -16.99
C VAL A 311 15.13 15.64 -15.93
N GLU A 312 15.23 16.34 -14.81
CA GLU A 312 14.21 16.39 -13.76
C GLU A 312 13.65 17.82 -13.62
N GLY A 313 12.43 17.91 -13.09
CA GLY A 313 11.77 19.16 -12.71
C GLY A 313 10.99 18.99 -11.41
N ASP A 314 10.90 20.06 -10.63
CA ASP A 314 10.20 20.03 -9.34
C ASP A 314 8.74 20.44 -9.50
N ALA A 315 7.78 19.62 -9.06
CA ALA A 315 6.38 20.00 -8.90
C ALA A 315 6.10 20.43 -7.45
N VAL A 316 6.13 21.74 -7.20
CA VAL A 316 5.93 22.34 -5.87
C VAL A 316 4.65 23.15 -5.84
N GLY A 317 3.94 23.11 -4.72
CA GLY A 317 2.76 23.94 -4.53
C GLY A 317 2.18 23.88 -3.12
N THR A 318 1.01 24.46 -2.98
CA THR A 318 0.25 24.42 -1.73
C THR A 318 -1.20 24.07 -2.03
N VAL A 319 -1.81 23.27 -1.17
CA VAL A 319 -3.25 23.01 -1.14
C VAL A 319 -3.86 23.83 -0.01
N THR A 320 -4.75 24.76 -0.34
CA THR A 320 -5.57 25.47 0.65
C THR A 320 -6.92 24.80 0.78
N ASN A 321 -7.24 24.33 1.98
CA ASN A 321 -8.55 23.83 2.32
C ASN A 321 -9.51 25.00 2.58
N THR A 322 -10.61 25.05 1.83
CA THR A 322 -11.67 26.05 2.00
C THR A 322 -12.92 25.48 2.67
N ASP A 323 -12.95 24.18 2.94
CA ASP A 323 -14.04 23.47 3.63
C ASP A 323 -13.49 22.54 4.73
N GLU A 324 -13.65 22.96 5.98
CA GLU A 324 -13.22 22.18 7.15
C GLU A 324 -13.90 20.81 7.25
N MET A 325 -15.04 20.57 6.58
CA MET A 325 -15.72 19.27 6.61
C MET A 325 -15.13 18.24 5.66
N LYS A 326 -14.33 18.66 4.66
CA LYS A 326 -13.72 17.78 3.65
C LYS A 326 -12.30 18.24 3.30
N PRO A 327 -11.37 18.21 4.27
CA PRO A 327 -9.98 18.52 3.96
C PRO A 327 -9.43 17.54 2.92
N ALA A 328 -8.66 18.09 1.98
CA ALA A 328 -7.76 17.26 1.20
C ALA A 328 -6.83 16.49 2.15
N THR A 329 -6.59 15.23 1.87
CA THR A 329 -5.72 14.34 2.63
C THR A 329 -4.45 14.01 1.85
N PHE A 330 -4.50 14.01 0.51
CA PHE A 330 -3.36 13.70 -0.34
C PHE A 330 -3.20 14.69 -1.49
N VAL A 331 -1.98 14.75 -2.02
CA VAL A 331 -1.70 15.19 -3.37
C VAL A 331 -1.15 14.00 -4.15
N GLU A 332 -1.69 13.79 -5.35
CA GLU A 332 -1.32 12.74 -6.28
C GLU A 332 -0.78 13.35 -7.57
N ILE A 333 0.26 12.71 -8.11
CA ILE A 333 0.87 13.02 -9.40
C ILE A 333 0.55 11.88 -10.34
N ASN A 334 -0.33 12.15 -11.30
CA ASN A 334 -0.74 11.19 -12.32
C ASN A 334 -0.09 11.51 -13.67
N GLN A 335 0.17 10.50 -14.47
CA GLN A 335 0.59 10.63 -15.86
C GLN A 335 -0.39 9.87 -16.76
N THR A 336 -0.93 10.56 -17.77
CA THR A 336 -1.80 9.92 -18.76
C THR A 336 -0.98 9.54 -19.97
N LEU A 337 -0.99 8.24 -20.31
CA LEU A 337 -0.27 7.65 -21.43
C LEU A 337 -1.03 7.84 -22.74
N SER A 338 -0.32 7.78 -23.87
CA SER A 338 -0.88 7.86 -25.23
C SER A 338 -1.99 6.85 -25.52
N LEU A 339 -1.95 5.70 -24.82
CA LEU A 339 -2.95 4.63 -24.97
C LEU A 339 -4.21 4.87 -24.11
N GLY A 340 -4.27 5.96 -23.36
CA GLY A 340 -5.40 6.38 -22.55
C GLY A 340 -5.40 5.87 -21.11
N ALA A 341 -4.46 4.99 -20.75
CA ALA A 341 -4.19 4.61 -19.37
C ALA A 341 -3.68 5.81 -18.56
N THR A 342 -4.13 5.94 -17.32
CA THR A 342 -3.61 6.92 -16.36
C THR A 342 -2.95 6.15 -15.24
N VAL A 343 -1.74 6.54 -14.88
CA VAL A 343 -0.94 5.91 -13.82
C VAL A 343 -0.55 6.94 -12.78
N LEU A 344 -0.64 6.57 -11.50
CA LEU A 344 -0.07 7.30 -10.37
C LEU A 344 1.45 7.11 -10.37
N ILE A 345 2.15 8.23 -10.36
CA ILE A 345 3.61 8.29 -10.36
C ILE A 345 4.14 8.51 -8.96
N ASN A 346 3.51 9.41 -8.21
CA ASN A 346 3.89 9.72 -6.84
C ASN A 346 2.68 10.29 -6.08
N SER A 347 2.71 10.20 -4.75
CA SER A 347 1.69 10.79 -3.89
C SER A 347 2.29 11.17 -2.55
N ALA A 348 1.74 12.19 -1.91
CA ALA A 348 2.13 12.58 -0.56
C ALA A 348 0.89 12.94 0.26
N GLN A 349 0.89 12.55 1.54
CA GLN A 349 -0.14 12.99 2.47
C GLN A 349 0.08 14.46 2.85
N LEU A 350 -1.01 15.22 2.89
CA LEU A 350 -0.98 16.62 3.28
C LEU A 350 -1.01 16.76 4.80
N SER A 351 -0.17 17.65 5.32
CA SER A 351 -0.19 18.10 6.71
C SER A 351 -0.73 19.52 6.81
N PHE A 352 -1.86 19.66 7.50
CA PHE A 352 -2.45 20.94 7.88
C PHE A 352 -2.12 21.30 9.33
N GLU A 353 -1.45 20.39 10.05
CA GLU A 353 -1.04 20.57 11.42
C GLU A 353 -0.01 21.71 11.54
N THR A 354 -0.20 22.61 12.51
CA THR A 354 0.75 23.69 12.79
C THR A 354 1.58 23.34 14.02
N PHE A 355 2.89 23.59 13.96
CA PHE A 355 3.81 23.30 15.06
C PHE A 355 4.51 24.58 15.56
N ASP A 356 4.82 24.61 16.85
CA ASP A 356 5.73 25.64 17.37
C ASP A 356 7.20 25.30 17.05
N THR A 357 8.11 26.20 17.42
CA THR A 357 9.56 26.01 17.22
C THR A 357 10.15 24.83 17.99
N SER A 358 9.40 24.21 18.91
CA SER A 358 9.79 23.01 19.66
C SER A 358 9.20 21.73 19.07
N GLY A 359 8.45 21.82 17.97
CA GLY A 359 7.80 20.68 17.36
C GLY A 359 6.56 20.20 18.10
N THR A 360 5.97 21.06 18.94
CA THR A 360 4.70 20.78 19.61
C THR A 360 3.55 21.21 18.72
N LEU A 361 2.55 20.36 18.55
CA LEU A 361 1.33 20.68 17.81
C LEU A 361 0.62 21.87 18.48
N THR A 362 0.36 22.92 17.70
CA THR A 362 -0.28 24.18 18.15
C THR A 362 -1.69 24.34 17.61
N GLY A 363 -2.06 23.61 16.57
CA GLY A 363 -3.37 23.70 15.94
C GLY A 363 -3.40 23.09 14.54
N MET A 364 -4.39 23.50 13.76
CA MET A 364 -4.53 23.20 12.34
C MET A 364 -4.61 24.53 11.59
N GLY A 365 -3.91 24.63 10.47
CA GLY A 365 -4.00 25.73 9.51
C GLY A 365 -4.80 25.32 8.27
N ASP A 366 -5.00 26.27 7.37
CA ASP A 366 -5.84 26.06 6.19
C ASP A 366 -5.02 25.65 4.95
N THR A 367 -3.69 25.62 5.04
CA THR A 367 -2.81 25.39 3.88
C THR A 367 -1.75 24.34 4.19
N ALA A 368 -1.58 23.39 3.28
CA ALA A 368 -0.54 22.37 3.30
C ALA A 368 0.35 22.50 2.05
N GLY A 369 1.67 22.40 2.21
CA GLY A 369 2.61 22.39 1.07
C GLY A 369 2.80 20.98 0.51
N TYR A 370 3.15 20.89 -0.78
CA TYR A 370 3.65 19.67 -1.41
C TYR A 370 4.86 19.99 -2.29
N ALA A 371 5.75 19.02 -2.46
CA ALA A 371 6.89 19.11 -3.34
C ALA A 371 7.25 17.71 -3.84
N PHE A 372 7.40 17.57 -5.16
CA PHE A 372 7.85 16.34 -5.81
C PHE A 372 8.96 16.69 -6.81
N THR A 373 9.98 15.85 -6.93
CA THR A 373 10.90 15.90 -8.07
C THR A 373 10.44 14.83 -9.06
N LEU A 374 10.19 15.25 -10.30
CA LEU A 374 9.62 14.42 -11.36
C LEU A 374 10.55 14.41 -12.56
N THR A 375 10.57 13.30 -13.28
CA THR A 375 11.32 13.20 -14.54
C THR A 375 10.61 13.99 -15.64
N VAL A 376 11.37 14.58 -16.57
CA VAL A 376 10.80 15.24 -17.75
C VAL A 376 10.80 14.31 -18.96
N ASP A 377 11.74 13.37 -18.99
CA ASP A 377 11.85 12.34 -20.03
C ASP A 377 10.54 11.55 -20.21
N ALA A 378 10.29 11.14 -21.46
CA ALA A 378 9.10 10.37 -21.82
C ALA A 378 9.11 8.98 -21.16
N PRO A 379 7.98 8.51 -20.61
CA PRO A 379 7.90 7.16 -20.05
C PRO A 379 8.03 6.11 -21.16
N GLU A 380 8.44 4.91 -20.78
CA GLU A 380 8.48 3.76 -21.67
C GLU A 380 7.34 2.80 -21.40
N VAL A 381 6.60 2.42 -22.44
CA VAL A 381 5.35 1.65 -22.33
C VAL A 381 5.40 0.40 -23.20
N ALA A 382 4.95 -0.73 -22.67
CA ALA A 382 4.76 -1.98 -23.41
C ALA A 382 3.39 -2.61 -23.05
N PRO A 383 2.66 -3.20 -24.01
CA PRO A 383 1.48 -3.99 -23.66
C PRO A 383 1.89 -5.35 -23.06
N TYR A 384 1.10 -5.85 -22.11
CA TYR A 384 1.25 -7.18 -21.56
C TYR A 384 1.17 -8.25 -22.64
N THR A 385 2.09 -9.22 -22.59
CA THR A 385 2.05 -10.41 -23.42
C THR A 385 2.18 -11.65 -22.54
N ALA A 386 1.23 -12.58 -22.66
CA ALA A 386 1.22 -13.82 -21.86
C ALA A 386 2.28 -14.85 -22.31
N THR A 387 3.08 -14.54 -23.34
CA THR A 387 3.96 -15.50 -24.02
C THR A 387 5.41 -15.02 -24.18
N GLY A 388 5.79 -13.85 -23.67
CA GLY A 388 7.19 -13.41 -23.79
C GLY A 388 7.43 -11.91 -23.57
N VAL A 389 8.49 -11.45 -24.26
CA VAL A 389 9.19 -10.16 -24.07
C VAL A 389 8.33 -8.92 -24.23
N PHE A 390 8.44 -8.03 -23.26
CA PHE A 390 7.88 -6.68 -23.31
C PHE A 390 8.71 -5.80 -24.24
N ASN A 391 8.11 -5.40 -25.36
CA ASN A 391 8.74 -4.50 -26.32
C ASN A 391 8.37 -3.06 -25.97
N PHE A 392 9.18 -2.45 -25.10
CA PHE A 392 8.97 -1.07 -24.66
C PHE A 392 9.16 -0.06 -25.79
N ALA A 393 8.26 0.91 -25.85
CA ALA A 393 8.31 2.04 -26.75
C ALA A 393 8.22 3.34 -25.95
N ILE A 394 8.95 4.36 -26.39
CA ILE A 394 8.93 5.70 -25.80
C ILE A 394 7.58 6.36 -26.08
N ASP A 395 6.88 6.78 -25.03
CA ASP A 395 5.62 7.52 -25.13
C ASP A 395 5.88 9.04 -25.10
N THR A 396 6.36 9.56 -26.23
CA THR A 396 6.68 10.99 -26.39
C THR A 396 5.50 11.94 -26.17
N ALA A 397 4.25 11.47 -26.21
CA ALA A 397 3.11 12.36 -25.95
C ALA A 397 2.92 12.63 -24.46
N ALA A 398 3.38 11.73 -23.59
CA ALA A 398 3.34 11.87 -22.14
C ALA A 398 4.59 12.56 -21.55
N GLU A 399 5.57 12.90 -22.39
CA GLU A 399 6.84 13.55 -22.01
C GLU A 399 6.59 14.82 -21.20
N GLY A 400 7.06 14.82 -19.95
CA GLY A 400 6.92 15.93 -19.01
C GLY A 400 5.46 16.34 -18.73
N GLN A 401 4.45 15.53 -19.08
CA GLN A 401 3.04 15.86 -18.84
C GLN A 401 2.53 15.11 -17.61
N TYR A 402 2.18 15.85 -16.57
CA TYR A 402 1.60 15.30 -15.34
C TYR A 402 0.28 15.99 -15.00
N THR A 403 -0.52 15.33 -14.19
CA THR A 403 -1.70 15.92 -13.56
C THR A 403 -1.49 15.89 -12.06
N VAL A 404 -1.62 17.05 -11.43
CA VAL A 404 -1.56 17.18 -9.98
C VAL A 404 -2.98 17.25 -9.46
N MET A 405 -3.32 16.36 -8.53
CA MET A 405 -4.67 16.24 -7.98
C MET A 405 -4.62 16.24 -6.46
N ALA A 406 -5.44 17.09 -5.82
CA ALA A 406 -5.66 17.04 -4.38
C ALA A 406 -6.88 16.16 -4.09
N ILE A 407 -6.75 15.20 -3.17
CA ILE A 407 -7.77 14.19 -2.87
C ILE A 407 -8.39 14.49 -1.52
N ALA A 408 -9.72 14.55 -1.41
CA ALA A 408 -10.43 14.76 -0.15
C ALA A 408 -11.46 13.65 0.08
N GLU A 409 -11.09 12.55 0.73
CA GLU A 409 -11.97 11.37 0.82
C GLU A 409 -13.39 11.69 1.35
N PRO A 410 -14.47 11.18 0.70
CA PRO A 410 -14.50 10.27 -0.46
C PRO A 410 -14.63 11.00 -1.82
N VAL A 411 -14.21 12.25 -1.94
CA VAL A 411 -14.42 13.12 -3.10
C VAL A 411 -13.11 13.69 -3.62
N ASP A 412 -12.79 13.43 -4.88
CA ASP A 412 -11.64 14.07 -5.54
C ASP A 412 -11.92 15.55 -5.81
N LEU A 413 -10.95 16.41 -5.52
CA LEU A 413 -11.04 17.83 -5.87
C LEU A 413 -10.63 18.04 -7.33
N THR A 414 -10.92 19.22 -7.88
CA THR A 414 -10.65 19.54 -9.29
C THR A 414 -9.18 19.33 -9.65
N PRO A 415 -8.82 18.43 -10.59
CA PRO A 415 -7.45 18.19 -10.99
C PRO A 415 -6.88 19.35 -11.80
N VAL A 416 -5.56 19.57 -11.74
CA VAL A 416 -4.83 20.53 -12.58
C VAL A 416 -3.78 19.80 -13.39
N VAL A 417 -3.85 19.90 -14.72
CA VAL A 417 -2.81 19.38 -15.61
C VAL A 417 -1.62 20.34 -15.58
N GLN A 418 -0.43 19.82 -15.32
CA GLN A 418 0.80 20.59 -15.24
C GLN A 418 1.93 19.90 -15.99
N THR A 419 2.70 20.68 -16.73
CA THR A 419 3.90 20.16 -17.43
C THR A 419 5.12 20.32 -16.53
N ALA A 420 5.82 19.23 -16.22
CA ALA A 420 7.10 19.27 -15.52
C ALA A 420 8.10 20.07 -16.36
N SER A 421 8.64 21.14 -15.79
CA SER A 421 9.72 21.94 -16.38
C SER A 421 10.74 22.28 -15.30
N ALA A 422 11.95 22.71 -15.68
CA ALA A 422 13.04 22.98 -14.76
C ALA A 422 12.76 24.09 -13.71
N ASN A 423 11.63 24.80 -13.80
CA ASN A 423 11.08 25.67 -12.76
C ASN A 423 9.55 25.73 -12.89
N PHE A 424 8.85 25.02 -12.01
CA PHE A 424 7.39 24.94 -11.93
C PHE A 424 6.85 26.02 -10.96
N ASP A 425 5.74 26.67 -11.30
CA ASP A 425 5.19 27.82 -10.53
C ASP A 425 3.91 27.41 -9.75
N PRO A 426 3.78 27.74 -8.44
CA PRO A 426 2.89 27.09 -7.51
C PRO A 426 1.59 27.89 -7.32
N GLY A 427 0.45 27.36 -7.74
CA GLY A 427 -0.82 28.04 -7.51
C GLY A 427 -2.03 27.14 -7.64
N PHE A 428 -2.25 26.25 -6.66
CA PHE A 428 -3.54 25.57 -6.51
C PHE A 428 -4.42 26.32 -5.50
N VAL A 429 -5.57 26.83 -5.95
CA VAL A 429 -6.63 27.36 -5.08
C VAL A 429 -7.88 26.53 -5.34
N GLY A 430 -8.10 25.49 -4.53
CA GLY A 430 -9.31 24.69 -4.58
C GLY A 430 -10.48 25.46 -3.96
N THR A 431 -11.55 25.68 -4.75
CA THR A 431 -12.85 26.09 -4.20
C THR A 431 -13.86 24.98 -4.49
N VAL A 432 -14.63 24.60 -3.47
CA VAL A 432 -15.61 23.49 -3.48
C VAL A 432 -16.92 23.80 -4.21
N ASP A 433 -16.96 24.77 -5.12
CA ASP A 433 -18.20 25.13 -5.82
C ASP A 433 -18.34 24.38 -7.16
N SER A 434 -18.93 23.17 -7.07
CA SER A 434 -19.62 22.40 -8.13
C SER A 434 -18.81 21.38 -8.97
N PRO A 435 -19.44 20.28 -9.44
CA PRO A 435 -18.76 19.22 -10.16
C PRO A 435 -18.58 19.59 -11.63
N ARG A 436 -17.32 19.53 -12.09
CA ARG A 436 -16.86 19.73 -13.48
C ARG A 436 -16.85 21.18 -13.99
N GLU A 437 -15.71 21.84 -13.78
CA GLU A 437 -15.06 22.62 -14.83
C GLU A 437 -13.55 22.32 -14.79
N VAL A 438 -13.01 21.83 -15.91
CA VAL A 438 -11.57 21.67 -16.11
C VAL A 438 -11.03 23.05 -16.49
N LEU A 439 -10.23 23.65 -15.63
CA LEU A 439 -9.43 24.83 -15.99
C LEU A 439 -8.21 24.34 -16.75
N THR A 440 -8.29 24.31 -18.08
CA THR A 440 -7.11 24.22 -18.93
C THR A 440 -6.36 25.55 -18.84
N ASN A 441 -5.25 25.58 -18.12
CA ASN A 441 -4.33 26.71 -18.18
C ASN A 441 -3.52 26.63 -19.48
N ASP A 442 -3.95 27.37 -20.51
CA ASP A 442 -3.10 27.72 -21.64
C ASP A 442 -2.07 28.76 -21.17
N PHE A 443 -0.78 28.42 -21.16
CA PHE A 443 0.30 29.39 -20.96
C PHE A 443 1.16 29.54 -22.22
N ASP A 444 1.29 30.80 -22.66
CA ASP A 444 2.09 31.28 -23.80
C ASP A 444 3.56 31.47 -23.39
N PHE A 445 4.48 30.75 -24.05
CA PHE A 445 5.93 30.82 -23.82
C PHE A 445 6.66 31.87 -24.69
N SER A 446 6.01 32.98 -25.05
CA SER A 446 6.67 34.04 -25.82
C SER A 446 7.13 35.24 -24.97
N SER A 447 8.20 35.06 -24.20
CA SER A 447 9.17 36.16 -24.01
C SER A 447 10.55 35.68 -23.54
N SER A 448 11.38 35.30 -24.50
CA SER A 448 12.83 35.44 -24.35
C SER A 448 13.18 36.93 -24.46
N PRO A 449 13.98 37.51 -23.56
CA PRO A 449 14.73 38.70 -23.88
C PRO A 449 16.07 38.28 -24.51
N ALA A 450 16.29 38.68 -25.76
CA ALA A 450 17.61 38.79 -26.36
C ALA A 450 18.00 40.27 -26.44
N PRO A 451 19.29 40.62 -26.56
CA PRO A 451 20.50 40.01 -25.98
C PRO A 451 21.00 40.74 -24.71
#